data_AF-A0A2G4FVM5-F1
#
_entry.id   AF-A0A2G4FVM5-F1
#
_cell.length_a   1.000
_cell.length_b   1.000
_cell.length_c   1.000
_cell.angle_alpha   90.00
_cell.angle_beta   90.00
_cell.angle_gamma   90.00
#
_symmetry.space_group_name_H-M   'P 1'
#
loop_
_entity.id
_entity.type
_entity.pdbx_description
1 polymer ?
#
loop_
_entity_poly.entity_id
_entity_poly.type
_entity_poly.pdbx_seq_one_letter_code
_entity_poly.pdbx_strand_id
1 'polypeptide(L)'
;MTRPERVPAPTRAKSARASASASAEAKAAIAPPQLDLFPVRPVIDVLDPRTVVGAHTGVEHLVRVRLRPNEAPHVIFHDRHGWYCESHGPTCHTVQLARDEIK
;
A
#
# COMPACT_ATOMS: atom_id res chain seq x y z
N MET A 1 39.01 15.03 -33.77
CA MET A 1 39.55 15.63 -32.53
C MET A 1 40.05 17.02 -32.85
N THR A 2 39.24 18.04 -32.66
CA THR A 2 39.64 19.46 -32.78
C THR A 2 38.87 20.26 -31.74
N ARG A 3 39.61 20.93 -30.86
CA ARG A 3 39.13 21.75 -29.74
C ARG A 3 39.04 23.21 -30.21
N PRO A 4 38.03 23.96 -29.75
CA PRO A 4 38.25 25.37 -29.40
C PRO A 4 37.67 25.63 -28.00
N GLU A 5 38.50 25.84 -26.98
CA GLU A 5 39.03 27.14 -26.51
C GLU A 5 37.97 28.19 -26.16
N ARG A 6 38.01 28.61 -24.89
CA ARG A 6 37.10 29.54 -24.19
C ARG A 6 37.88 30.79 -23.84
N VAL A 7 37.35 31.98 -24.10
CA VAL A 7 37.63 33.22 -23.32
C VAL A 7 36.52 34.28 -23.50
N PRO A 8 36.39 35.30 -22.64
CA PRO A 8 35.12 35.73 -22.04
C PRO A 8 34.72 37.17 -22.44
N ALA A 9 33.52 37.62 -22.05
CA ALA A 9 33.09 39.02 -22.21
C ALA A 9 32.44 39.57 -20.92
N PRO A 10 32.53 40.90 -20.66
CA PRO A 10 32.52 41.44 -19.31
C PRO A 10 31.28 42.29 -18.92
N THR A 11 30.94 42.21 -17.62
CA THR A 11 30.38 43.20 -16.66
C THR A 11 29.27 44.22 -16.98
N ARG A 12 28.21 44.14 -16.13
CA ARG A 12 27.48 45.19 -15.33
C ARG A 12 26.81 46.37 -16.10
N ALA A 13 25.67 46.96 -15.71
CA ALA A 13 24.75 46.97 -14.55
C ALA A 13 23.45 47.70 -15.02
N LYS A 14 22.25 47.59 -14.42
CA LYS A 14 21.80 48.31 -13.20
C LYS A 14 20.32 48.00 -12.93
N SER A 15 20.05 47.64 -11.69
CA SER A 15 18.92 48.07 -10.83
C SER A 15 17.48 48.06 -11.36
N ALA A 16 16.69 47.10 -10.85
CA ALA A 16 15.34 47.37 -10.38
C ALA A 16 15.21 46.86 -8.95
N ARG A 17 14.89 47.81 -8.05
CA ARG A 17 14.78 47.65 -6.60
C ARG A 17 13.35 47.21 -6.31
N ALA A 18 13.17 46.02 -5.75
CA ALA A 18 11.91 45.61 -5.13
C ALA A 18 12.23 44.98 -3.78
N SER A 19 12.22 45.82 -2.74
CA SER A 19 12.09 45.39 -1.36
C SER A 19 10.62 45.50 -0.99
N ALA A 20 9.99 44.38 -0.66
CA ALA A 20 8.88 44.34 0.27
C ALA A 20 8.83 42.93 0.87
N SER A 21 9.50 42.80 2.00
CA SER A 21 9.29 41.70 2.95
C SER A 21 7.85 41.72 3.45
N ALA A 22 7.15 40.60 3.35
CA ALA A 22 6.11 40.24 4.30
C ALA A 22 5.91 38.74 4.27
N SER A 23 6.37 38.11 5.35
CA SER A 23 6.06 36.78 5.82
C SER A 23 4.62 36.34 5.52
N ALA A 24 4.49 35.23 4.82
CA ALA A 24 3.62 34.14 5.24
C ALA A 24 4.10 32.91 4.47
N GLU A 25 5.16 32.29 4.98
CA GLU A 25 5.34 30.85 4.84
C GLU A 25 4.02 30.21 5.32
N ALA A 26 3.08 30.01 4.39
CA ALA A 26 2.08 28.98 4.52
C ALA A 26 2.85 27.67 4.37
N LYS A 27 3.61 27.36 5.42
CA LYS A 27 4.05 26.02 5.77
C LYS A 27 2.75 25.25 5.94
N ALA A 28 2.21 24.78 4.82
CA ALA A 28 1.35 23.63 4.79
C ALA A 28 2.22 22.54 5.40
N ALA A 29 2.14 22.45 6.73
CA ALA A 29 2.50 21.26 7.44
C ALA A 29 1.56 20.21 6.86
N ILE A 30 2.00 19.58 5.79
CA ILE A 30 1.70 18.19 5.54
C ILE A 30 2.15 17.55 6.83
N ALA A 31 1.21 17.40 7.77
CA ALA A 31 1.40 16.54 8.90
C ALA A 31 1.91 15.23 8.28
N PRO A 32 3.11 14.76 8.64
CA PRO A 32 3.57 13.48 8.13
C PRO A 32 2.44 12.50 8.39
N PRO A 33 1.98 11.72 7.39
CA PRO A 33 0.88 10.79 7.60
C PRO A 33 1.25 10.00 8.84
N GLN A 34 0.42 10.17 9.87
CA GLN A 34 0.67 9.69 11.22
C GLN A 34 1.30 8.30 11.12
N LEU A 35 2.59 8.23 11.45
CA LEU A 35 3.37 7.00 11.41
C LEU A 35 2.52 5.91 12.07
N ASP A 36 2.32 4.78 11.37
CA ASP A 36 1.80 3.55 11.97
C ASP A 36 2.81 3.14 13.08
N LEU A 37 2.67 3.75 14.27
CA LEU A 37 3.61 3.66 15.40
C LEU A 37 3.69 2.25 15.98
N PHE A 38 2.82 1.34 15.51
CA PHE A 38 2.78 -0.06 15.87
C PHE A 38 2.41 -0.89 14.63
N PRO A 39 3.10 -2.02 14.38
CA PRO A 39 2.71 -2.92 13.30
C PRO A 39 1.28 -3.42 13.53
N VAL A 40 0.37 -3.10 12.61
CA VAL A 40 -0.98 -3.64 12.59
C VAL A 40 -0.89 -5.13 12.27
N ARG A 41 -1.33 -5.97 13.20
CA ARG A 41 -1.41 -7.41 12.95
C ARG A 41 -2.62 -7.72 12.07
N PRO A 42 -2.48 -8.59 11.07
CA PRO A 42 -3.62 -9.06 10.31
C PRO A 42 -4.58 -9.81 11.24
N VAL A 43 -5.89 -9.60 11.05
CA VAL A 43 -6.94 -10.37 11.70
C VAL A 43 -7.30 -11.52 10.77
N ILE A 44 -7.27 -12.74 11.29
CA ILE A 44 -7.56 -13.96 10.54
C ILE A 44 -8.73 -14.67 11.23
N ASP A 45 -9.86 -14.77 10.53
CA ASP A 45 -11.05 -15.47 11.01
C ASP A 45 -11.20 -16.78 10.23
N VAL A 46 -11.12 -17.92 10.91
CA VAL A 46 -11.43 -19.23 10.33
C VAL A 46 -12.94 -19.45 10.45
N LEU A 47 -13.58 -19.66 9.30
CA LEU A 47 -15.04 -19.78 9.19
C LEU A 47 -15.42 -21.22 8.84
N ASP A 48 -16.60 -21.67 9.30
CA ASP A 48 -17.18 -22.93 8.84
C ASP A 48 -17.75 -22.77 7.42
N PRO A 49 -17.20 -23.47 6.40
CA PRO A 49 -17.67 -23.38 5.04
C PRO A 49 -19.14 -23.80 4.89
N ARG A 50 -19.60 -24.78 5.68
CA ARG A 50 -20.97 -25.30 5.56
C ARG A 50 -22.01 -24.30 6.03
N THR A 51 -21.65 -23.50 7.03
CA THR A 51 -22.49 -22.41 7.54
C THR A 51 -22.50 -21.20 6.61
N VAL A 52 -21.35 -20.83 6.02
CA VAL A 52 -21.24 -19.61 5.21
C VAL A 52 -21.60 -19.81 3.74
N VAL A 53 -21.12 -20.90 3.12
CA VAL A 53 -21.35 -21.19 1.69
C VAL A 53 -22.57 -22.08 1.51
N GLY A 54 -22.79 -23.02 2.42
CA GLY A 54 -23.95 -23.91 2.44
C GLY A 54 -23.59 -25.38 2.67
N ALA A 55 -24.58 -26.18 3.06
CA ALA A 55 -24.41 -27.56 3.53
C ALA A 55 -23.75 -28.51 2.50
N HIS A 56 -23.90 -28.24 1.20
CA HIS A 56 -23.39 -29.06 0.10
C HIS A 56 -22.15 -28.46 -0.57
N THR A 57 -21.43 -27.57 0.12
CA THR A 57 -20.20 -26.98 -0.41
C THR A 57 -19.08 -28.01 -0.56
N GLY A 58 -18.28 -27.86 -1.62
CA GLY A 58 -17.02 -28.59 -1.81
C GLY A 58 -15.81 -27.91 -1.19
N VAL A 59 -16.02 -26.77 -0.51
CA VAL A 59 -14.97 -26.02 0.18
C VAL A 59 -14.61 -26.72 1.49
N GLU A 60 -13.34 -27.08 1.63
CA GLU A 60 -12.78 -27.72 2.82
C GLU A 60 -12.44 -26.69 3.90
N HIS A 61 -11.87 -25.54 3.50
CA HIS A 61 -11.55 -24.45 4.42
C HIS A 61 -11.97 -23.09 3.88
N LEU A 62 -12.47 -22.25 4.77
CA LEU A 62 -12.85 -20.88 4.50
C LEU A 62 -12.20 -19.97 5.54
N VAL A 63 -11.41 -19.00 5.06
CA VAL A 63 -10.68 -18.08 5.93
C VAL A 63 -10.91 -16.65 5.46
N ARG A 64 -11.17 -15.75 6.39
CA ARG A 64 -11.27 -14.31 6.11
C ARG A 64 -10.05 -13.62 6.71
N VAL A 65 -9.26 -12.98 5.86
CA VAL A 65 -8.04 -12.27 6.26
C VAL A 65 -8.25 -10.78 6.07
N ARG A 66 -8.10 -10.01 7.15
CA ARG A 66 -8.12 -8.54 7.13
C ARG A 66 -6.75 -8.00 7.51
N LEU A 67 -6.05 -7.42 6.53
CA LEU A 67 -4.71 -6.86 6.72
C LEU A 67 -4.73 -5.55 7.49
N ARG A 68 -5.68 -4.67 7.15
CA ARG A 68 -5.87 -3.36 7.76
C ARG A 68 -7.35 -3.16 8.11
N PRO A 69 -7.67 -2.42 9.20
CA PRO A 69 -9.05 -2.22 9.63
C PRO A 69 -9.98 -1.64 8.55
N ASN A 70 -9.45 -0.75 7.71
CA ASN A 70 -10.20 -0.02 6.67
C ASN A 70 -10.12 -0.68 5.28
N GLU A 71 -9.47 -1.84 5.16
CA GLU A 71 -9.34 -2.54 3.88
C GLU A 71 -10.40 -3.63 3.76
N ALA A 72 -10.83 -3.89 2.52
CA ALA A 72 -11.72 -4.99 2.24
C ALA A 72 -11.04 -6.31 2.64
N PRO A 73 -11.71 -7.17 3.43
CA PRO A 73 -11.12 -8.43 3.82
C PRO A 73 -11.02 -9.36 2.61
N HIS A 74 -9.92 -10.07 2.54
CA HIS A 74 -9.74 -11.16 1.60
C HIS A 74 -10.49 -12.37 2.10
N VAL A 75 -11.34 -12.95 1.26
CA VAL A 75 -11.97 -14.25 1.51
C VAL A 75 -11.15 -15.30 0.76
N ILE A 76 -10.62 -16.28 1.50
CA ILE A 76 -9.76 -17.35 1.01
C ILE A 76 -10.52 -18.66 1.11
N PHE A 77 -10.51 -19.41 0.02
CA PHE A 77 -11.11 -20.73 -0.10
C PHE A 77 -10.01 -21.78 -0.28
N HIS A 78 -10.22 -22.95 0.31
CA HIS A 78 -9.52 -24.18 -0.02
C HIS A 78 -10.52 -25.24 -0.46
N ASP A 79 -10.35 -25.73 -1.67
CA ASP A 79 -11.14 -26.84 -2.21
C ASP A 79 -10.24 -27.76 -3.07
N ARG A 80 -10.86 -28.65 -3.85
CA ARG A 80 -10.15 -29.56 -4.78
C ARG A 80 -9.23 -28.88 -5.79
N HIS A 81 -9.41 -27.58 -6.06
CA HIS A 81 -8.60 -26.78 -6.98
C HIS A 81 -7.42 -26.09 -6.27
N GLY A 82 -7.33 -26.22 -4.94
CA GLY A 82 -6.28 -25.65 -4.11
C GLY A 82 -6.73 -24.38 -3.38
N TRP A 83 -5.75 -23.58 -2.96
CA TRP A 83 -5.99 -22.36 -2.20
C TRP A 83 -6.08 -21.13 -3.10
N TYR A 84 -7.09 -20.29 -2.90
CA TYR A 84 -7.26 -19.06 -3.67
C TYR A 84 -8.07 -18.00 -2.91
N CYS A 85 -7.79 -16.73 -3.19
CA CYS A 85 -8.59 -15.60 -2.74
C CYS A 85 -9.68 -15.28 -3.77
N GLU A 86 -10.87 -14.87 -3.31
CA GLU A 86 -11.99 -14.44 -4.15
C GLU A 86 -11.60 -13.38 -5.19
N SER A 87 -10.86 -12.36 -4.76
CA SER A 87 -10.60 -11.18 -5.61
C SER A 87 -9.34 -11.29 -6.47
N HIS A 88 -8.33 -12.03 -5.99
CA HIS A 88 -6.99 -12.06 -6.60
C HIS A 88 -6.54 -13.47 -7.00
N GLY A 89 -7.35 -14.49 -6.73
CA GLY A 89 -7.04 -15.87 -7.04
C GLY A 89 -5.88 -16.43 -6.20
N PRO A 90 -5.12 -17.41 -6.73
CA PRO A 90 -4.10 -18.15 -5.98
C PRO A 90 -2.83 -17.34 -5.72
N THR A 91 -2.59 -16.25 -6.44
CA THR A 91 -1.40 -15.41 -6.29
C THR A 91 -1.53 -14.36 -5.18
N CYS A 92 -2.67 -14.34 -4.48
CA CYS A 92 -2.89 -13.40 -3.40
C CYS A 92 -1.95 -13.69 -2.23
N HIS A 93 -1.24 -12.68 -1.74
CA HIS A 93 -0.31 -12.84 -0.63
C HIS A 93 -1.00 -13.30 0.68
N THR A 94 -2.29 -13.03 0.85
CA THR A 94 -3.08 -13.48 2.02
C THR A 94 -3.39 -14.97 2.01
N VAL A 95 -3.25 -15.65 0.87
CA VAL A 95 -3.42 -17.11 0.78
C VAL A 95 -2.39 -17.82 1.66
N GLN A 96 -1.14 -17.34 1.67
CA GLN A 96 -0.11 -17.95 2.50
C GLN A 96 -0.43 -17.79 4.00
N LEU A 97 -0.92 -16.61 4.40
CA LEU A 97 -1.35 -16.36 5.78
C LEU A 97 -2.47 -17.32 6.21
N ALA A 98 -3.46 -17.57 5.33
CA ALA A 98 -4.53 -18.52 5.61
C ALA A 98 -4.02 -19.97 5.73
N ARG A 99 -3.05 -20.37 4.89
CA ARG A 99 -2.44 -21.70 4.95
C ARG A 99 -1.69 -21.94 6.26
N ASP A 100 -0.97 -20.92 6.72
CA ASP A 100 -0.17 -21.02 7.94
C ASP A 100 -1.05 -21.07 9.20
N GLU A 101 -2.25 -20.48 9.18
CA GLU A 101 -3.21 -20.53 10.30
C GLU A 101 -3.90 -21.89 10.46
N ILE A 102 -4.10 -22.62 9.35
CA ILE A 102 -4.84 -23.91 9.36
C ILE A 102 -3.90 -25.11 9.63
N LYS A 103 -2.59 -24.91 9.49
CA LYS A 103 -1.57 -25.97 9.56
C LYS A 103 -1.35 -26.47 10.99
#